data_AF-A0A319DPS1-F1
#
_entry.id   AF-A0A319DPS1-F1
#
_cell.length_a   1.000
_cell.length_b   1.000
_cell.length_c   1.000
_cell.angle_alpha   90.00
_cell.angle_beta   90.00
_cell.angle_gamma   90.00
#
_symmetry.space_group_name_H-M   'P 1'
#
loop_
_entity.id
_entity.type
_entity.pdbx_description
1 polymer ?
#
loop_
_entity_poly.entity_id
_entity_poly.type
_entity_poly.pdbx_seq_one_letter_code
_entity_poly.pdbx_strand_id
1 'polypeptide(L)'
;MASLVMQLLGCDVAALNTVHFSNHTGYRQFKGTRATAEEITALYEGLTQNNLTDFDVMLSGYAPSAAAVEAVGAIGMDLQRKAETNPGSFFWVLDPVMGDQGRLYVNDDVVPAYKHIIRHADLILPNQFEAEALSGIKITSLATLAEAITAIHSTYNIPHVIITSVQIPTLAANTLTIIGSTTRSDGSPRLFRVDVPALDCYFSGTGDMFAALTVARLREAVFTAPDPALRTTKSWVSRDDVPATELPLAQSTVKVLASMHSVLERTLEVRNREMKSEAVNGEDGSEEDRRKRAHLRESKAAEVRVVRYGGLLRQPEVEFRAQEWKKEDLPAQFR
;
A
#
# COMPACT_ATOMS: atom_id res chain seq x y z
N MET A 1 -7.53 -2.74 9.46
CA MET A 1 -6.26 -3.49 9.69
C MET A 1 -5.10 -2.56 10.02
N ALA A 2 -4.89 -1.48 9.25
CA ALA A 2 -3.77 -0.55 9.38
C ALA A 2 -3.50 -0.02 10.81
N SER A 3 -4.51 0.46 11.53
CA SER A 3 -4.30 1.06 12.86
C SER A 3 -3.60 0.12 13.84
N LEU A 4 -4.05 -1.13 13.92
CA LEU A 4 -3.42 -2.14 14.79
C LEU A 4 -1.97 -2.42 14.38
N VAL A 5 -1.71 -2.52 13.08
CA VAL A 5 -0.36 -2.77 12.55
C VAL A 5 0.58 -1.62 12.94
N MET A 6 0.16 -0.37 12.76
CA MET A 6 0.93 0.81 13.13
C MET A 6 1.14 0.89 14.66
N GLN A 7 0.10 0.64 15.46
CA GLN A 7 0.20 0.61 16.93
C GLN A 7 1.16 -0.48 17.43
N LEU A 8 1.14 -1.66 16.82
CA LEU A 8 2.10 -2.73 17.14
C LEU A 8 3.55 -2.34 16.84
N LEU A 9 3.77 -1.40 15.93
CA LEU A 9 5.09 -0.86 15.58
C LEU A 9 5.44 0.42 16.36
N GLY A 10 4.60 0.82 17.31
CA GLY A 10 4.86 1.94 18.21
C GLY A 10 4.34 3.30 17.73
N CYS A 11 3.48 3.34 16.71
CA CYS A 11 2.82 4.59 16.31
C CYS A 11 1.60 4.89 17.19
N ASP A 12 1.44 6.14 17.60
CA ASP A 12 0.17 6.67 18.05
C ASP A 12 -0.71 6.99 16.82
N VAL A 13 -1.94 6.46 16.79
CA VAL A 13 -2.78 6.49 15.59
C VAL A 13 -4.09 7.20 15.87
N ALA A 14 -4.30 8.33 15.19
CA ALA A 14 -5.63 8.92 15.00
C ALA A 14 -6.25 8.35 13.71
N ALA A 15 -7.43 7.75 13.82
CA ALA A 15 -8.10 7.10 12.69
C ALA A 15 -9.35 7.86 12.26
N LEU A 16 -9.44 8.19 10.98
CA LEU A 16 -10.63 8.71 10.33
C LEU A 16 -11.19 7.62 9.41
N ASN A 17 -12.37 7.09 9.74
CA ASN A 17 -12.99 6.03 8.96
C ASN A 17 -13.83 6.62 7.82
N THR A 18 -13.42 6.39 6.57
CA THR A 18 -14.16 6.83 5.38
C THR A 18 -15.39 5.96 5.11
N VAL A 19 -15.41 4.73 5.63
CA VAL A 19 -16.55 3.81 5.60
C VAL A 19 -16.66 3.05 6.91
N HIS A 20 -17.87 2.61 7.24
CA HIS A 20 -18.15 1.73 8.37
C HIS A 20 -19.04 0.58 7.88
N PHE A 21 -18.43 -0.52 7.45
CA PHE A 21 -19.15 -1.72 6.99
C PHE A 21 -19.09 -2.85 8.02
N SER A 22 -20.05 -3.77 7.93
CA SER A 22 -20.09 -5.01 8.70
C SER A 22 -18.88 -5.91 8.46
N ASN A 23 -18.36 -5.93 7.24
CA ASN A 23 -17.25 -6.75 6.77
C ASN A 23 -16.72 -6.19 5.43
N HIS A 24 -15.57 -6.68 4.97
CA HIS A 24 -15.03 -6.31 3.67
C HIS A 24 -15.90 -6.84 2.52
N THR A 25 -15.79 -6.22 1.35
CA THR A 25 -16.65 -6.48 0.18
C THR A 25 -16.44 -7.86 -0.45
N GLY A 26 -15.31 -8.53 -0.15
CA GLY A 26 -14.99 -9.88 -0.60
C GLY A 26 -15.99 -10.96 -0.15
N TYR A 27 -16.75 -10.73 0.92
CA TYR A 27 -17.86 -11.60 1.32
C TYR A 27 -19.08 -11.55 0.38
N ARG A 28 -19.11 -10.58 -0.56
CA ARG A 28 -20.22 -10.33 -1.52
C ARG A 28 -21.55 -9.91 -0.88
N GLN A 29 -21.60 -9.81 0.45
CA GLN A 29 -22.73 -9.28 1.21
C GLN A 29 -22.17 -8.43 2.35
N PHE A 30 -22.59 -7.17 2.43
CA PHE A 30 -22.18 -6.25 3.48
C PHE A 30 -23.24 -5.16 3.65
N LYS A 31 -23.28 -4.54 4.83
CA LYS A 31 -24.10 -3.37 5.12
C LYS A 31 -23.26 -2.35 5.89
N GLY A 32 -23.66 -1.09 5.84
CA GLY A 32 -23.07 -0.04 6.66
C GLY A 32 -23.16 1.33 6.01
N THR A 33 -22.30 2.25 6.44
CA THR A 33 -22.33 3.65 6.05
C THR A 33 -21.04 4.07 5.35
N ARG A 34 -21.12 5.16 4.59
CA ARG A 34 -20.01 5.82 3.92
C ARG A 34 -19.98 7.26 4.43
N ALA A 35 -18.82 7.73 4.84
CA ALA A 35 -18.67 9.12 5.27
C ALA A 35 -18.82 10.06 4.07
N THR A 36 -19.50 11.20 4.26
CA THR A 36 -19.54 12.26 3.25
C THR A 36 -18.28 13.14 3.32
N ALA A 37 -18.03 13.93 2.28
CA ALA A 37 -16.91 14.88 2.27
C ALA A 37 -17.03 15.91 3.40
N GLU A 38 -18.25 16.33 3.72
CA GLU A 38 -18.56 17.26 4.82
C GLU A 38 -18.27 16.62 6.18
N GLU A 39 -18.61 15.35 6.38
CA GLU A 39 -18.29 14.63 7.63
C GLU A 39 -16.77 14.49 7.82
N ILE A 40 -16.04 14.13 6.75
CA ILE A 40 -14.56 14.05 6.78
C ILE A 40 -13.97 15.43 7.14
N THR A 41 -14.45 16.49 6.48
CA THR A 41 -13.98 17.86 6.71
C THR A 41 -14.28 18.33 8.13
N ALA A 42 -15.51 18.12 8.62
CA ALA A 42 -15.91 18.53 9.97
C ALA A 42 -15.09 17.83 11.07
N LEU A 43 -14.74 16.55 10.89
CA LEU A 43 -13.85 15.85 11.82
C LEU A 43 -12.45 16.47 11.86
N TYR A 44 -11.87 16.80 10.69
CA TYR A 44 -10.56 17.43 10.63
C TYR A 44 -10.57 18.88 11.16
N GLU A 45 -11.65 19.63 10.91
CA GLU A 45 -11.86 20.95 11.52
C GLU A 45 -11.90 20.84 13.04
N GLY A 46 -12.60 19.84 13.59
CA GLY A 46 -12.60 19.56 15.03
C GLY A 46 -11.20 19.28 15.59
N LEU A 47 -10.38 18.49 14.90
CA LEU A 47 -8.98 18.28 15.28
C LEU A 47 -8.19 19.59 15.25
N THR A 48 -8.36 20.38 14.19
CA THR A 48 -7.68 21.66 14.00
C THR A 48 -8.01 22.66 15.11
N GLN A 49 -9.28 22.80 15.46
CA GLN A 49 -9.74 23.70 16.53
C GLN A 49 -9.18 23.32 17.91
N ASN A 50 -8.85 22.05 18.11
CA ASN A 50 -8.25 21.54 19.34
C ASN A 50 -6.71 21.44 19.29
N ASN A 51 -6.07 21.90 18.21
CA ASN A 51 -4.62 21.77 17.98
C ASN A 51 -4.12 20.31 18.00
N LEU A 52 -4.92 19.38 17.46
CA LEU A 52 -4.61 17.94 17.38
C LEU A 52 -4.20 17.52 15.96
N THR A 53 -3.45 18.39 15.26
CA THR A 53 -3.00 18.16 13.88
C THR A 53 -1.48 18.15 13.75
N ASP A 54 -0.79 17.79 14.82
CA ASP A 54 0.66 17.64 14.93
C ASP A 54 1.12 16.24 14.49
N PHE A 55 0.68 15.81 13.31
CA PHE A 55 1.00 14.48 12.77
C PHE A 55 2.37 14.47 12.07
N ASP A 56 3.19 13.46 12.37
CA ASP A 56 4.44 13.17 11.64
C ASP A 56 4.21 12.49 10.28
N VAL A 57 3.11 11.75 10.17
CA VAL A 57 2.81 10.92 9.00
C VAL A 57 1.31 10.87 8.77
N MET A 58 0.92 10.75 7.50
CA MET A 58 -0.44 10.45 7.10
C MET A 58 -0.44 9.19 6.23
N LEU A 59 -1.38 8.29 6.50
CA LEU A 59 -1.70 7.17 5.62
C LEU A 59 -3.13 7.34 5.14
N SER A 60 -3.31 7.46 3.82
CA SER A 60 -4.64 7.45 3.20
C SER A 60 -4.80 6.23 2.29
N GLY A 61 -5.97 5.61 2.33
CA GLY A 61 -6.35 4.51 1.45
C GLY A 61 -7.76 4.73 0.90
N TYR A 62 -8.57 3.67 0.89
CA TYR A 62 -9.91 3.67 0.30
C TYR A 62 -10.79 4.85 0.73
N ALA A 63 -11.35 5.56 -0.25
CA ALA A 63 -12.40 6.57 -0.08
C ALA A 63 -13.61 6.23 -0.98
N PRO A 64 -14.85 6.47 -0.50
CA PRO A 64 -16.07 5.98 -1.17
C PRO A 64 -16.53 6.79 -2.38
N SER A 65 -15.97 7.98 -2.63
CA SER A 65 -16.38 8.89 -3.70
C SER A 65 -15.27 9.88 -4.05
N ALA A 66 -15.38 10.55 -5.21
CA ALA A 66 -14.44 11.59 -5.63
C ALA A 66 -14.37 12.74 -4.62
N ALA A 67 -15.51 13.22 -4.13
CA ALA A 67 -15.57 14.26 -3.10
C ALA A 67 -14.89 13.83 -1.79
N ALA A 68 -15.00 12.55 -1.39
CA ALA A 68 -14.28 12.04 -0.23
C ALA A 68 -12.76 11.99 -0.46
N VAL A 69 -12.31 11.61 -1.65
CA VAL A 69 -10.89 11.66 -2.05
C VAL A 69 -10.36 13.09 -1.97
N GLU A 70 -11.12 14.07 -2.49
CA GLU A 70 -10.74 15.48 -2.43
C GLU A 70 -10.67 16.01 -0.99
N ALA A 71 -11.62 15.65 -0.13
CA ALA A 71 -11.60 16.02 1.29
C ALA A 71 -10.37 15.43 2.02
N VAL A 72 -10.05 14.15 1.78
CA VAL A 72 -8.83 13.53 2.31
C VAL A 72 -7.57 14.22 1.77
N GLY A 73 -7.57 14.59 0.48
CA GLY A 73 -6.48 15.33 -0.13
C GLY A 73 -6.27 16.71 0.49
N ALA A 74 -7.35 17.41 0.83
CA ALA A 74 -7.29 18.70 1.52
C ALA A 74 -6.61 18.59 2.89
N ILE A 75 -6.86 17.50 3.63
CA ILE A 75 -6.17 17.20 4.89
C ILE A 75 -4.66 17.04 4.64
N GLY A 76 -4.27 16.19 3.68
CA GLY A 76 -2.86 15.95 3.36
C GLY A 76 -2.12 17.23 2.93
N MET A 77 -2.76 18.08 2.12
CA MET A 77 -2.22 19.37 1.69
C MET A 77 -2.07 20.37 2.84
N ASP A 78 -3.01 20.41 3.78
CA ASP A 78 -2.91 21.28 4.96
C ASP A 78 -1.77 20.85 5.89
N LEU A 79 -1.63 19.55 6.15
CA LEU A 79 -0.53 18.99 6.94
C LEU A 79 0.83 19.22 6.28
N GLN A 80 0.91 19.03 4.96
CA GLN A 80 2.12 19.35 4.18
C GLN A 80 2.47 20.84 4.31
N ARG A 81 1.48 21.75 4.20
CA ARG A 81 1.68 23.19 4.36
C ARG A 81 2.22 23.54 5.75
N LYS A 82 1.66 22.95 6.81
CA LYS A 82 2.12 23.14 8.20
C LYS A 82 3.57 22.69 8.39
N ALA A 83 4.03 21.70 7.61
CA ALA A 83 5.39 21.17 7.67
C ALA A 83 6.40 21.87 6.74
N GLU A 84 6.00 22.86 5.92
CA GLU A 84 6.87 23.51 4.92
C GLU A 84 8.14 24.12 5.51
N THR A 85 8.07 24.67 6.72
CA THR A 85 9.21 25.29 7.41
C THR A 85 10.17 24.28 8.06
N ASN A 86 9.78 23.00 8.11
CA ASN A 86 10.57 21.92 8.67
C ASN A 86 10.55 20.69 7.74
N PRO A 87 11.29 20.72 6.61
CA PRO A 87 11.28 19.64 5.64
C PRO A 87 11.60 18.27 6.26
N GLY A 88 10.87 17.23 5.86
CA GLY A 88 11.04 15.87 6.38
C GLY A 88 10.31 15.59 7.71
N SER A 89 9.65 16.60 8.31
CA SER A 89 8.86 16.40 9.54
C SER A 89 7.49 15.76 9.32
N PHE A 90 6.90 15.93 8.14
CA PHE A 90 5.66 15.27 7.71
C PHE A 90 5.91 14.41 6.48
N PHE A 91 5.27 13.24 6.43
CA PHE A 91 5.32 12.33 5.28
C PHE A 91 3.96 11.70 4.99
N TRP A 92 3.49 11.83 3.75
CA TRP A 92 2.21 11.28 3.32
C TRP A 92 2.39 10.05 2.42
N VAL A 93 1.91 8.91 2.93
CA VAL A 93 1.71 7.66 2.17
C VAL A 93 0.28 7.59 1.66
N LEU A 94 0.12 7.45 0.34
CA LEU A 94 -1.18 7.38 -0.32
C LEU A 94 -1.31 6.06 -1.09
N ASP A 95 -2.25 5.22 -0.68
CA ASP A 95 -2.69 4.05 -1.44
C ASP A 95 -3.88 4.44 -2.33
N PRO A 96 -3.71 4.57 -3.67
CA PRO A 96 -4.72 5.12 -4.56
C PRO A 96 -5.74 4.04 -4.95
N VAL A 97 -6.47 3.53 -3.95
CA VAL A 97 -7.39 2.39 -4.11
C VAL A 97 -8.51 2.74 -5.10
N MET A 98 -8.38 2.25 -6.33
CA MET A 98 -9.33 2.47 -7.43
C MET A 98 -9.85 1.16 -8.02
N GLY A 99 -9.07 0.09 -8.00
CA GLY A 99 -9.47 -1.16 -8.63
C GLY A 99 -8.40 -2.22 -8.61
N ASP A 100 -8.78 -3.45 -8.93
CA ASP A 100 -7.87 -4.60 -9.00
C ASP A 100 -8.34 -5.57 -10.09
N GLN A 101 -7.43 -6.42 -10.58
CA GLN A 101 -7.68 -7.44 -11.61
C GLN A 101 -8.33 -6.89 -12.90
N GLY A 102 -7.90 -5.70 -13.33
CA GLY A 102 -8.36 -5.08 -14.57
C GLY A 102 -9.74 -4.44 -14.50
N ARG A 103 -10.30 -4.23 -13.29
CA ARG A 103 -11.62 -3.62 -13.10
C ARG A 103 -11.55 -2.51 -12.05
N LEU A 104 -12.08 -1.34 -12.41
CA LEU A 104 -12.35 -0.28 -11.43
C LEU A 104 -13.46 -0.73 -10.47
N TYR A 105 -13.26 -0.48 -9.19
CA TYR A 105 -14.26 -0.66 -8.13
C TYR A 105 -14.92 0.66 -7.74
N VAL A 106 -14.44 1.75 -8.32
CA VAL A 106 -14.86 3.12 -8.05
C VAL A 106 -15.54 3.71 -9.28
N ASN A 107 -16.29 4.79 -9.06
CA ASN A 107 -16.87 5.57 -10.15
C ASN A 107 -15.76 6.25 -10.97
N ASP A 108 -16.05 6.54 -12.25
CA ASP A 108 -15.08 7.12 -13.18
C ASP A 108 -14.50 8.48 -12.72
N ASP A 109 -15.25 9.23 -11.91
CA ASP A 109 -14.86 10.52 -11.34
C ASP A 109 -13.79 10.43 -10.24
N VAL A 110 -13.59 9.24 -9.66
CA VAL A 110 -12.58 9.02 -8.60
C VAL A 110 -11.15 9.03 -9.14
N VAL A 111 -10.94 8.56 -10.37
CA VAL A 111 -9.60 8.54 -10.99
C VAL A 111 -9.04 9.96 -11.17
N PRO A 112 -9.78 10.93 -11.74
CA PRO A 112 -9.38 12.34 -11.75
C PRO A 112 -9.07 12.91 -10.37
N ALA A 113 -9.88 12.59 -9.36
CA ALA A 113 -9.68 13.08 -7.99
C ALA A 113 -8.34 12.56 -7.42
N TYR A 114 -8.02 11.28 -7.59
CA TYR A 114 -6.70 10.75 -7.21
C TYR A 114 -5.57 11.43 -7.99
N LYS A 115 -5.68 11.58 -9.31
CA LYS A 115 -4.68 12.29 -10.13
C LYS A 115 -4.43 13.74 -9.68
N HIS A 116 -5.45 14.38 -9.09
CA HIS A 116 -5.30 15.70 -8.49
C HIS A 116 -4.49 15.62 -7.20
N ILE A 117 -4.84 14.74 -6.26
CA ILE A 117 -4.25 14.72 -4.92
C ILE A 117 -2.87 14.04 -4.84
N ILE A 118 -2.59 13.06 -5.72
CA ILE A 118 -1.35 12.27 -5.61
C ILE A 118 -0.09 13.12 -5.69
N ARG A 119 -0.10 14.21 -6.46
CA ARG A 119 1.05 15.13 -6.62
C ARG A 119 1.55 15.76 -5.32
N HIS A 120 0.75 15.67 -4.27
CA HIS A 120 1.04 16.19 -2.94
C HIS A 120 1.57 15.12 -1.98
N ALA A 121 1.44 13.84 -2.33
CA ALA A 121 1.94 12.72 -1.53
C ALA A 121 3.45 12.52 -1.73
N ASP A 122 4.10 11.97 -0.71
CA ASP A 122 5.54 11.65 -0.74
C ASP A 122 5.79 10.23 -1.27
N LEU A 123 4.87 9.31 -0.99
CA LEU A 123 4.88 7.92 -1.46
C LEU A 123 3.49 7.50 -1.91
N ILE A 124 3.42 6.89 -3.09
CA ILE A 124 2.21 6.18 -3.53
C ILE A 124 2.41 4.67 -3.61
N LEU A 125 1.34 3.92 -3.36
CA LEU A 125 1.33 2.45 -3.29
C LEU A 125 0.41 1.74 -4.30
N PRO A 126 0.35 2.16 -5.58
CA PRO A 126 -0.59 1.57 -6.54
C PRO A 126 -0.29 0.09 -6.78
N ASN A 127 -1.32 -0.70 -7.08
CA ASN A 127 -1.12 -1.97 -7.76
C ASN A 127 -0.82 -1.75 -9.27
N GLN A 128 -0.54 -2.82 -10.03
CA GLN A 128 -0.27 -2.70 -11.48
C GLN A 128 -1.40 -1.98 -12.23
N PHE A 129 -2.66 -2.32 -11.98
CA PHE A 129 -3.80 -1.73 -12.69
C PHE A 129 -3.94 -0.24 -12.41
N GLU A 130 -3.75 0.16 -11.15
CA GLU A 130 -3.78 1.56 -10.74
C GLU A 130 -2.60 2.34 -11.35
N ALA A 131 -1.42 1.73 -11.42
CA ALA A 131 -0.26 2.33 -12.09
C ALA A 131 -0.50 2.53 -13.60
N GLU A 132 -1.19 1.61 -14.28
CA GLU A 132 -1.62 1.79 -15.67
C GLU A 132 -2.61 2.96 -15.81
N ALA A 133 -3.58 3.08 -14.90
CA ALA A 133 -4.56 4.16 -14.91
C ALA A 133 -3.92 5.53 -14.66
N LEU A 134 -2.93 5.60 -13.76
CA LEU A 134 -2.19 6.82 -13.43
C LEU A 134 -1.26 7.22 -14.57
N SER A 135 -0.45 6.30 -15.08
CA SER A 135 0.56 6.56 -16.11
C SER A 135 -0.01 6.66 -17.53
N GLY A 136 -1.16 6.03 -17.79
CA GLY A 136 -1.72 5.87 -19.13
C GLY A 136 -0.97 4.86 -20.01
N ILE A 137 0.00 4.11 -19.48
CA ILE A 137 0.75 3.10 -20.23
C ILE A 137 0.40 1.70 -19.71
N LYS A 138 0.17 0.78 -20.66
CA LYS A 138 -0.15 -0.61 -20.37
C LYS A 138 1.11 -1.36 -19.95
N ILE A 139 1.09 -2.02 -18.80
CA ILE A 139 2.21 -2.76 -18.26
C ILE A 139 2.12 -4.21 -18.72
N THR A 140 3.03 -4.61 -19.61
CA THR A 140 3.10 -5.97 -20.18
C THR A 140 4.50 -6.60 -20.04
N SER A 141 5.47 -5.82 -19.58
CA SER A 141 6.88 -6.19 -19.47
C SER A 141 7.57 -5.32 -18.42
N LEU A 142 8.78 -5.70 -18.00
CA LEU A 142 9.58 -4.85 -17.12
C LEU A 142 9.87 -3.48 -17.77
N ALA A 143 10.18 -3.45 -19.07
CA ALA A 143 10.41 -2.19 -19.77
C ALA A 143 9.19 -1.23 -19.69
N THR A 144 7.98 -1.72 -19.99
CA THR A 144 6.75 -0.89 -19.91
C THR A 144 6.38 -0.51 -18.48
N LEU A 145 6.72 -1.35 -17.49
CA LEU A 145 6.59 -1.02 -16.08
C LEU A 145 7.52 0.15 -15.68
N ALA A 146 8.79 0.10 -16.12
CA ALA A 146 9.74 1.18 -15.87
C ALA A 146 9.32 2.49 -16.57
N GLU A 147 8.76 2.41 -17.79
CA GLU A 147 8.14 3.56 -18.47
C GLU A 147 6.96 4.13 -17.66
N ALA A 148 6.07 3.28 -17.15
CA ALA A 148 4.93 3.70 -16.34
C ALA A 148 5.37 4.45 -15.07
N ILE A 149 6.35 3.90 -14.34
CA ILE A 149 6.89 4.52 -13.12
C ILE A 149 7.60 5.85 -13.46
N THR A 150 8.36 5.89 -14.57
CA THR A 150 8.99 7.13 -15.05
C THR A 150 7.96 8.22 -15.35
N ALA A 151 6.86 7.84 -16.02
CA ALA A 151 5.76 8.75 -16.31
C ALA A 151 5.09 9.24 -15.01
N ILE A 152 4.86 8.36 -14.04
CA ILE A 152 4.30 8.75 -12.73
C ILE A 152 5.20 9.77 -12.02
N HIS A 153 6.51 9.52 -11.93
CA HIS A 153 7.45 10.48 -11.33
C HIS A 153 7.41 11.82 -12.07
N SER A 154 7.50 11.81 -13.40
CA SER A 154 7.55 13.03 -14.22
C SER A 154 6.25 13.83 -14.21
N THR A 155 5.10 13.17 -14.32
CA THR A 155 3.78 13.82 -14.44
C THR A 155 3.28 14.36 -13.11
N TYR A 156 3.52 13.63 -12.03
CA TYR A 156 2.96 13.96 -10.72
C TYR A 156 3.99 14.47 -9.71
N ASN A 157 5.27 14.52 -10.09
CA ASN A 157 6.38 14.92 -9.21
C ASN A 157 6.42 14.11 -7.90
N ILE A 158 6.13 12.80 -8.01
CA ILE A 158 6.08 11.88 -6.88
C ILE A 158 7.50 11.47 -6.50
N PRO A 159 7.92 11.61 -5.25
CA PRO A 159 9.26 11.19 -4.82
C PRO A 159 9.44 9.67 -4.83
N HIS A 160 8.47 8.94 -4.26
CA HIS A 160 8.54 7.50 -4.08
C HIS A 160 7.31 6.77 -4.65
N VAL A 161 7.55 5.63 -5.29
CA VAL A 161 6.50 4.76 -5.83
C VAL A 161 6.81 3.33 -5.41
N ILE A 162 5.82 2.59 -4.90
CA ILE A 162 5.89 1.14 -4.79
C ILE A 162 4.70 0.52 -5.51
N ILE A 163 4.98 -0.31 -6.51
CA ILE A 163 3.98 -1.16 -7.16
C ILE A 163 3.79 -2.41 -6.32
N THR A 164 2.63 -2.52 -5.66
CA THR A 164 2.35 -3.53 -4.61
C THR A 164 2.08 -4.93 -5.13
N SER A 165 1.85 -5.08 -6.43
CA SER A 165 1.78 -6.38 -7.09
C SER A 165 1.93 -6.23 -8.59
N VAL A 166 2.75 -7.09 -9.20
CA VAL A 166 2.99 -7.11 -10.64
C VAL A 166 2.73 -8.51 -11.20
N GLN A 167 1.97 -8.59 -12.29
CA GLN A 167 1.66 -9.78 -13.05
C GLN A 167 2.20 -9.63 -14.47
N ILE A 168 3.50 -9.91 -14.64
CA ILE A 168 4.17 -9.89 -15.95
C ILE A 168 4.57 -11.33 -16.31
N PRO A 169 4.24 -11.83 -17.53
CA PRO A 169 4.53 -13.21 -17.93
C PRO A 169 6.00 -13.62 -17.87
N THR A 170 6.94 -12.68 -17.97
CA THR A 170 8.39 -12.95 -17.91
C THR A 170 8.93 -13.13 -16.50
N LEU A 171 8.12 -12.88 -15.47
CA LEU A 171 8.51 -13.10 -14.07
C LEU A 171 8.30 -14.56 -13.69
N ALA A 172 9.03 -15.01 -12.67
CA ALA A 172 8.96 -16.41 -12.22
C ALA A 172 7.53 -16.79 -11.84
N ALA A 173 7.11 -18.00 -12.22
CA ALA A 173 5.84 -18.54 -11.76
C ALA A 173 5.85 -18.68 -10.23
N ASN A 174 4.69 -18.47 -9.60
CA ASN A 174 4.49 -18.56 -8.15
C ASN A 174 5.32 -17.57 -7.32
N THR A 175 5.67 -16.41 -7.86
CA THR A 175 6.24 -15.30 -7.08
C THR A 175 5.33 -14.08 -7.10
N LEU A 176 5.26 -13.39 -5.96
CA LEU A 176 4.76 -12.02 -5.88
C LEU A 176 5.96 -11.09 -6.04
N THR A 177 5.88 -10.21 -7.03
CA THR A 177 6.95 -9.24 -7.32
C THR A 177 6.51 -7.84 -6.93
N ILE A 178 7.31 -7.19 -6.10
CA ILE A 178 7.17 -5.78 -5.70
C ILE A 178 8.24 -4.96 -6.39
N ILE A 179 7.86 -3.77 -6.85
CA ILE A 179 8.75 -2.88 -7.57
C ILE A 179 8.69 -1.53 -6.90
N GLY A 180 9.83 -1.05 -6.40
CA GLY A 180 9.92 0.27 -5.80
C GLY A 180 10.82 1.20 -6.60
N SER A 181 10.56 2.49 -6.46
CA SER A 181 11.35 3.54 -7.08
C SER A 181 11.42 4.77 -6.19
N THR A 182 12.63 5.33 -6.08
CA THR A 182 12.82 6.70 -5.59
C THR A 182 13.39 7.54 -6.71
N THR A 183 12.80 8.72 -6.97
CA THR A 183 13.31 9.62 -8.01
C THR A 183 14.75 10.08 -7.72
N ARG A 184 15.52 10.33 -8.76
CA ARG A 184 16.76 11.13 -8.70
C ARG A 184 16.43 12.62 -8.81
N SER A 185 17.45 13.46 -8.59
CA SER A 185 17.34 14.91 -8.78
C SER A 185 16.98 15.32 -10.22
N ASP A 186 17.33 14.50 -11.22
CA ASP A 186 17.00 14.71 -12.63
C ASP A 186 15.61 14.16 -13.05
N GLY A 187 14.84 13.61 -12.09
CA GLY A 187 13.53 13.01 -12.34
C GLY A 187 13.57 11.55 -12.83
N SER A 188 14.75 10.98 -13.07
CA SER A 188 14.88 9.57 -13.48
C SER A 188 14.61 8.61 -12.31
N PRO A 189 14.05 7.42 -12.56
CA PRO A 189 13.71 6.48 -11.49
C PRO A 189 14.91 5.66 -10.98
N ARG A 190 15.03 5.45 -9.67
CA ARG A 190 15.92 4.43 -9.06
C ARG A 190 15.12 3.19 -8.69
N LEU A 191 15.03 2.28 -9.64
CA LEU A 191 14.19 1.11 -9.52
C LEU A 191 14.90 -0.03 -8.76
N PHE A 192 14.16 -0.67 -7.87
CA PHE A 192 14.54 -1.94 -7.25
C PHE A 192 13.37 -2.93 -7.31
N ARG A 193 13.70 -4.22 -7.20
CA ARG A 193 12.73 -5.31 -7.17
C ARG A 193 12.89 -6.15 -5.91
N VAL A 194 11.78 -6.62 -5.34
CA VAL A 194 11.77 -7.67 -4.33
C VAL A 194 10.81 -8.77 -4.77
N ASP A 195 11.33 -10.00 -4.85
CA ASP A 195 10.54 -11.19 -5.18
C ASP A 195 10.28 -11.97 -3.90
N VAL A 196 9.04 -12.38 -3.66
CA VAL A 196 8.65 -13.26 -2.55
C VAL A 196 7.80 -14.43 -3.05
N PRO A 197 7.77 -15.56 -2.34
CA PRO A 197 6.89 -16.67 -2.72
C PRO A 197 5.42 -16.23 -2.72
N ALA A 198 4.69 -16.53 -3.78
CA ALA A 198 3.24 -16.33 -3.82
C ALA A 198 2.57 -17.37 -2.92
N LEU A 199 1.62 -16.90 -2.09
CA LEU A 199 0.78 -17.78 -1.29
C LEU A 199 -0.51 -18.04 -2.05
N ASP A 200 -0.87 -19.31 -2.21
CA ASP A 200 -2.09 -19.73 -2.92
C ASP A 200 -3.33 -19.54 -2.02
N CYS A 201 -3.65 -18.27 -1.77
CA CYS A 201 -4.82 -17.84 -1.01
C CYS A 201 -5.13 -16.37 -1.29
N TYR A 202 -6.41 -16.07 -1.52
CA TYR A 202 -6.87 -14.70 -1.55
C TYR A 202 -7.07 -14.18 -0.12
N PHE A 203 -6.27 -13.20 0.28
CA PHE A 203 -6.39 -12.52 1.56
C PHE A 203 -6.98 -11.13 1.36
N SER A 204 -7.90 -10.72 2.23
CA SER A 204 -8.42 -9.35 2.25
C SER A 204 -7.66 -8.47 3.23
N GLY A 205 -7.44 -7.21 2.87
CA GLY A 205 -6.73 -6.23 3.71
C GLY A 205 -5.20 -6.31 3.66
N THR A 206 -4.61 -7.09 2.73
CA THR A 206 -3.16 -7.14 2.53
C THR A 206 -2.57 -5.81 2.09
N GLY A 207 -3.27 -5.05 1.24
CA GLY A 207 -2.90 -3.67 0.88
C GLY A 207 -2.82 -2.76 2.10
N ASP A 208 -3.85 -2.74 2.94
CA ASP A 208 -3.86 -1.97 4.20
C ASP A 208 -2.70 -2.34 5.12
N MET A 209 -2.38 -3.63 5.24
CA MET A 209 -1.24 -4.10 6.03
C MET A 209 0.09 -3.67 5.42
N PHE A 210 0.24 -3.78 4.10
CA PHE A 210 1.42 -3.34 3.36
C PHE A 210 1.66 -1.85 3.58
N ALA A 211 0.63 -1.03 3.40
CA ALA A 211 0.72 0.41 3.55
C ALA A 211 1.07 0.82 4.99
N ALA A 212 0.40 0.23 5.98
CA ALA A 212 0.68 0.48 7.39
C ALA A 212 2.10 0.08 7.82
N LEU A 213 2.58 -1.09 7.36
CA LEU A 213 3.95 -1.51 7.59
C LEU A 213 4.94 -0.55 6.90
N THR A 214 4.63 -0.13 5.67
CA THR A 214 5.50 0.76 4.89
C THR A 214 5.72 2.09 5.61
N VAL A 215 4.68 2.70 6.19
CA VAL A 215 4.81 3.93 6.99
C VAL A 215 5.86 3.77 8.10
N ALA A 216 5.69 2.76 8.95
CA ALA A 216 6.55 2.56 10.11
C ALA A 216 7.97 2.12 9.71
N ARG A 217 8.09 1.19 8.75
CA ARG A 217 9.38 0.63 8.31
C ARG A 217 10.20 1.62 7.49
N LEU A 218 9.56 2.48 6.69
CA LEU A 218 10.26 3.53 5.96
C LEU A 218 10.82 4.56 6.93
N ARG A 219 10.02 5.01 7.91
CA ARG A 219 10.51 5.92 8.95
C ARG A 219 11.67 5.30 9.74
N GLU A 220 11.56 4.02 10.12
CA GLU A 220 12.66 3.29 10.77
C GLU A 220 13.93 3.31 9.91
N ALA A 221 13.83 2.98 8.62
CA ALA A 221 14.97 2.96 7.70
C ALA A 221 15.58 4.35 7.51
N VAL A 222 14.78 5.40 7.39
CA VAL A 222 15.25 6.80 7.28
C VAL A 222 15.97 7.24 8.54
N PHE A 223 15.44 6.92 9.73
CA PHE A 223 16.02 7.36 10.99
C PHE A 223 17.26 6.55 11.38
N THR A 224 17.43 5.34 10.85
CA THR A 224 18.63 4.51 11.04
C THR A 224 19.64 4.63 9.90
N ALA A 225 19.32 5.38 8.84
CA ALA A 225 20.21 5.61 7.71
C ALA A 225 21.53 6.28 8.15
N PRO A 226 22.67 5.96 7.50
CA PRO A 226 23.96 6.56 7.82
C PRO A 226 24.01 8.08 7.62
N ASP A 227 23.21 8.60 6.68
CA ASP A 227 23.10 10.04 6.42
C ASP A 227 22.04 10.67 7.34
N PRO A 228 22.43 11.43 8.39
CA PRO A 228 21.47 12.06 9.29
C PRO A 228 20.68 13.18 8.61
N ALA A 229 21.20 13.77 7.52
CA ALA A 229 20.50 14.85 6.80
C ALA A 229 19.22 14.37 6.12
N LEU A 230 19.12 13.06 5.85
CA LEU A 230 17.94 12.45 5.24
C LEU A 230 16.66 12.71 6.06
N ARG A 231 16.77 12.75 7.39
CA ARG A 231 15.65 12.99 8.31
C ARG A 231 15.01 14.36 8.14
N THR A 232 15.80 15.34 7.70
CA THR A 232 15.38 16.72 7.43
C THR A 232 15.33 17.04 5.94
N THR A 233 15.42 16.01 5.08
CA THR A 233 15.30 16.19 3.64
C THR A 233 13.83 16.07 3.25
N LYS A 234 13.36 16.98 2.39
CA LYS A 234 11.98 16.95 1.87
C LYS A 234 11.69 15.57 1.29
N SER A 235 10.56 15.00 1.72
CA SER A 235 10.09 13.68 1.29
C SER A 235 11.11 12.55 1.50
N TRP A 236 12.10 12.70 2.38
CA TRP A 236 13.13 11.69 2.65
C TRP A 236 13.82 11.11 1.39
N VAL A 237 14.00 11.94 0.36
CA VAL A 237 14.68 11.53 -0.88
C VAL A 237 16.19 11.40 -0.62
N SER A 238 16.72 10.18 -0.76
CA SER A 238 18.16 9.93 -0.62
C SER A 238 18.95 10.59 -1.75
N ARG A 239 20.20 10.97 -1.47
CA ARG A 239 21.15 11.48 -2.49
C ARG A 239 21.28 10.54 -3.68
N ASP A 240 21.58 11.08 -4.86
CA ASP A 240 21.62 10.31 -6.12
C ASP A 240 22.71 9.23 -6.17
N ASP A 241 23.75 9.34 -5.35
CA ASP A 241 24.83 8.37 -5.21
C ASP A 241 24.42 7.11 -4.42
N VAL A 242 23.27 7.12 -3.73
CA VAL A 242 22.76 5.94 -3.02
C VAL A 242 22.18 4.92 -4.01
N PRO A 243 22.71 3.68 -4.06
CA PRO A 243 22.21 2.61 -4.91
C PRO A 243 20.75 2.25 -4.64
N ALA A 244 20.02 1.79 -5.67
CA ALA A 244 18.58 1.52 -5.55
C ALA A 244 18.25 0.47 -4.48
N THR A 245 19.10 -0.52 -4.28
CA THR A 245 18.95 -1.58 -3.27
C THR A 245 19.31 -1.14 -1.85
N GLU A 246 20.03 -0.03 -1.70
CA GLU A 246 20.42 0.55 -0.40
C GLU A 246 19.50 1.69 0.03
N LEU A 247 18.55 2.08 -0.81
CA LEU A 247 17.53 3.08 -0.47
C LEU A 247 16.75 2.66 0.80
N PRO A 248 16.40 3.60 1.69
CA PRO A 248 15.47 3.34 2.80
C PRO A 248 14.14 2.74 2.32
N LEU A 249 13.69 3.10 1.11
CA LEU A 249 12.51 2.51 0.47
C LEU A 249 12.70 1.01 0.18
N ALA A 250 13.88 0.59 -0.28
CA ALA A 250 14.19 -0.80 -0.56
C ALA A 250 14.33 -1.63 0.72
N GLN A 251 15.09 -1.10 1.69
CA GLN A 251 15.28 -1.73 3.00
C GLN A 251 13.95 -1.91 3.74
N SER A 252 13.11 -0.87 3.74
CA SER A 252 11.78 -0.96 4.34
C SER A 252 10.90 -1.95 3.61
N THR A 253 10.84 -1.92 2.27
CA THR A 253 10.04 -2.88 1.47
C THR A 253 10.40 -4.34 1.78
N VAL A 254 11.69 -4.67 1.89
CA VAL A 254 12.14 -6.02 2.28
C VAL A 254 11.58 -6.42 3.64
N LYS A 255 11.65 -5.51 4.63
CA LYS A 255 11.16 -5.78 5.99
C LYS A 255 9.63 -5.81 6.09
N VAL A 256 8.93 -4.99 5.29
CA VAL A 256 7.47 -5.05 5.12
C VAL A 256 7.08 -6.43 4.63
N LEU A 257 7.69 -6.90 3.54
CA LEU A 257 7.38 -8.18 2.93
C LEU A 257 7.70 -9.36 3.86
N ALA A 258 8.83 -9.33 4.56
CA ALA A 258 9.17 -10.32 5.57
C ALA A 258 8.10 -10.42 6.68
N SER A 259 7.63 -9.27 7.18
CA SER A 259 6.57 -9.19 8.19
C SER A 259 5.24 -9.74 7.67
N MET A 260 4.83 -9.31 6.48
CA MET A 260 3.58 -9.75 5.87
C MET A 260 3.60 -11.24 5.55
N HIS A 261 4.66 -11.72 4.92
CA HIS A 261 4.78 -13.13 4.52
C HIS A 261 4.67 -14.04 5.73
N SER A 262 5.38 -13.73 6.81
CA SER A 262 5.31 -14.47 8.07
C SER A 262 3.89 -14.55 8.64
N VAL A 263 3.14 -13.44 8.64
CA VAL A 263 1.76 -13.42 9.15
C VAL A 263 0.80 -14.17 8.21
N LEU A 264 0.97 -14.02 6.90
CA LEU A 264 0.10 -14.64 5.90
C LEU A 264 0.32 -16.15 5.82
N GLU A 265 1.55 -16.63 5.94
CA GLU A 265 1.87 -18.06 5.98
C GLU A 265 1.22 -18.73 7.20
N ARG A 266 1.37 -18.15 8.39
CA ARG A 266 0.69 -18.65 9.60
C ARG A 266 -0.83 -18.58 9.49
N THR A 267 -1.35 -17.55 8.82
CA THR A 267 -2.79 -17.45 8.52
C THR A 267 -3.22 -18.59 7.59
N LEU A 268 -2.45 -18.89 6.54
CA LEU A 268 -2.72 -19.96 5.59
C LEU A 268 -2.71 -21.34 6.25
N GLU A 269 -1.76 -21.61 7.14
CA GLU A 269 -1.70 -22.87 7.88
C GLU A 269 -2.97 -23.11 8.71
N VAL A 270 -3.47 -22.07 9.39
CA VAL A 270 -4.67 -22.17 10.21
C VAL A 270 -5.92 -22.29 9.32
N ARG A 271 -6.02 -21.49 8.26
CA ARG A 271 -7.07 -21.63 7.23
C ARG A 271 -7.17 -23.07 6.74
N ASN A 272 -6.05 -23.65 6.33
CA ASN A 272 -6.02 -25.01 5.78
C ASN A 272 -6.44 -26.07 6.79
N ARG A 273 -6.17 -25.87 8.09
CA ARG A 273 -6.67 -26.74 9.17
C ARG A 273 -8.17 -26.62 9.37
N GLU A 274 -8.69 -25.40 9.42
CA GLU A 274 -10.14 -25.13 9.55
C GLU A 274 -10.92 -25.74 8.38
N MET A 275 -10.47 -25.49 7.14
CA MET A 275 -11.09 -26.02 5.93
C MET A 275 -11.13 -27.56 5.89
N LYS A 276 -10.10 -28.24 6.41
CA LYS A 276 -10.09 -29.71 6.51
C LYS A 276 -11.07 -30.23 7.56
N SER A 277 -11.19 -29.55 8.71
CA SER A 277 -12.06 -29.99 9.80
C SER A 277 -13.55 -29.89 9.47
N GLU A 278 -13.93 -28.87 8.70
CA GLU A 278 -15.34 -28.59 8.39
C GLU A 278 -15.87 -29.37 7.18
N ALA A 279 -15.00 -29.85 6.29
CA ALA A 279 -15.37 -30.69 5.14
C ALA A 279 -16.00 -32.05 5.54
N VAL A 280 -15.88 -32.44 6.82
CA VAL A 280 -16.42 -33.69 7.38
C VAL A 280 -17.91 -33.57 7.72
N ASN A 281 -18.44 -32.35 7.85
CA ASN A 281 -19.85 -32.10 8.17
C ASN A 281 -20.63 -31.90 6.87
N GLY A 282 -21.48 -32.87 6.51
CA GLY A 282 -22.29 -32.84 5.28
C GLY A 282 -23.16 -31.58 5.14
N GLU A 283 -23.37 -31.11 3.91
CA GLU A 283 -24.11 -29.88 3.63
C GLU A 283 -25.48 -30.16 2.95
N ASP A 284 -26.58 -29.93 3.67
CA ASP A 284 -27.95 -29.96 3.13
C ASP A 284 -28.32 -28.64 2.42
N GLY A 285 -29.10 -28.72 1.33
CA GLY A 285 -29.69 -27.55 0.65
C GLY A 285 -29.42 -27.49 -0.86
N SER A 286 -29.88 -26.40 -1.49
CA SER A 286 -29.71 -26.18 -2.94
C SER A 286 -28.23 -26.07 -3.32
N GLU A 287 -27.91 -26.24 -4.61
CA GLU A 287 -26.53 -26.08 -5.09
C GLU A 287 -26.02 -24.63 -4.90
N GLU A 288 -26.89 -23.64 -5.09
CA GLU A 288 -26.57 -22.23 -4.89
C GLU A 288 -26.24 -21.94 -3.42
N ASP A 289 -27.03 -22.47 -2.48
CA ASP A 289 -26.78 -22.31 -1.05
C ASP A 289 -25.45 -22.95 -0.64
N ARG A 290 -25.12 -24.11 -1.21
CA ARG A 290 -23.83 -24.79 -0.98
C ARG A 290 -22.67 -23.94 -1.48
N ARG A 291 -22.72 -23.42 -2.72
CA ARG A 291 -21.69 -22.52 -3.27
C ARG A 291 -21.52 -21.26 -2.42
N LYS A 292 -22.63 -20.66 -1.99
CA LYS A 292 -22.63 -19.48 -1.14
C LYS A 292 -21.97 -19.76 0.22
N ARG A 293 -22.35 -20.85 0.89
CA ARG A 293 -21.75 -21.24 2.19
C ARG A 293 -20.28 -21.56 2.06
N ALA A 294 -19.87 -22.25 1.00
CA ALA A 294 -18.47 -22.53 0.71
C ALA A 294 -17.66 -21.23 0.56
N HIS A 295 -18.15 -20.25 -0.22
CA HIS A 295 -17.50 -18.94 -0.38
C HIS A 295 -17.37 -18.20 0.97
N LEU A 296 -18.43 -18.17 1.78
CA LEU A 296 -18.42 -17.51 3.09
C LEU A 296 -17.44 -18.19 4.06
N ARG A 297 -17.38 -19.53 4.05
CA ARG A 297 -16.44 -20.32 4.84
C ARG A 297 -15.00 -20.03 4.43
N GLU A 298 -14.70 -20.06 3.13
CA GLU A 298 -13.38 -19.75 2.60
C GLU A 298 -12.95 -18.32 2.94
N SER A 299 -13.85 -17.34 2.77
CA SER A 299 -13.59 -15.94 3.09
C SER A 299 -13.27 -15.76 4.58
N LYS A 300 -14.07 -16.37 5.46
CA LYS A 300 -13.86 -16.31 6.91
C LYS A 300 -12.56 -16.95 7.35
N ALA A 301 -12.23 -18.13 6.81
CA ALA A 301 -11.00 -18.84 7.17
C ALA A 301 -9.73 -18.11 6.67
N ALA A 302 -9.86 -17.31 5.61
CA ALA A 302 -8.80 -16.50 5.01
C ALA A 302 -8.62 -15.11 5.66
N GLU A 303 -9.42 -14.74 6.65
CA GLU A 303 -9.22 -13.49 7.40
C GLU A 303 -7.83 -13.44 8.04
N VAL A 304 -7.11 -12.34 7.83
CA VAL A 304 -5.72 -12.21 8.28
C VAL A 304 -5.65 -12.14 9.80
N ARG A 305 -4.88 -13.05 10.41
CA ARG A 305 -4.81 -13.21 11.88
C ARG A 305 -3.77 -12.27 12.53
N VAL A 306 -3.84 -10.98 12.22
CA VAL A 306 -2.84 -9.96 12.66
C VAL A 306 -2.66 -9.94 14.19
N VAL A 307 -3.76 -9.93 14.96
CA VAL A 307 -3.68 -9.88 16.44
C VAL A 307 -2.89 -11.07 17.00
N ARG A 308 -3.13 -12.27 16.46
CA ARG A 308 -2.52 -13.51 16.93
C ARG A 308 -1.02 -13.55 16.65
N TYR A 309 -0.61 -12.99 15.51
CA TYR A 309 0.76 -13.05 15.01
C TYR A 309 1.47 -11.70 15.02
N GLY A 310 0.98 -10.72 15.80
CA GLY A 310 1.54 -9.37 15.86
C GLY A 310 3.01 -9.30 16.31
N GLY A 311 3.53 -10.35 16.98
CA GLY A 311 4.96 -10.49 17.26
C GLY A 311 5.81 -10.54 15.98
N LEU A 312 5.33 -11.26 14.96
CA LEU A 312 6.02 -11.40 13.66
C LEU A 312 6.06 -10.09 12.89
N LEU A 313 5.09 -9.19 13.13
CA LEU A 313 5.13 -7.85 12.55
C LEU A 313 6.25 -7.00 13.15
N ARG A 314 6.56 -7.14 14.45
CA ARG A 314 7.60 -6.36 15.14
C ARG A 314 8.99 -6.85 14.81
N GLN A 315 9.19 -8.16 14.85
CA GLN A 315 10.49 -8.82 14.65
C GLN A 315 10.35 -9.91 13.59
N PRO A 316 10.24 -9.54 12.30
CA PRO A 316 10.21 -10.51 11.23
C PRO A 316 11.58 -11.14 11.03
N GLU A 317 11.60 -12.40 10.60
CA GLU A 317 12.79 -13.01 10.01
C GLU A 317 12.94 -12.49 8.58
N VAL A 318 14.07 -11.82 8.28
CA VAL A 318 14.27 -11.16 6.99
C VAL A 318 15.03 -12.09 6.05
N GLU A 319 14.29 -12.75 5.17
CA GLU A 319 14.84 -13.73 4.21
C GLU A 319 14.93 -13.18 2.78
N PHE A 320 14.17 -12.12 2.48
CA PHE A 320 14.10 -11.52 1.14
C PHE A 320 15.19 -10.47 0.91
N ARG A 321 15.44 -10.15 -0.35
CA ARG A 321 16.45 -9.17 -0.74
C ARG A 321 15.95 -8.26 -1.86
N ALA A 322 16.30 -6.99 -1.77
CA ALA A 322 16.17 -6.07 -2.89
C ALA A 322 17.22 -6.41 -3.95
N GLN A 323 16.79 -6.40 -5.20
CA GLN A 323 17.60 -6.66 -6.38
C GLN A 323 17.62 -5.41 -7.26
N GLU A 324 18.76 -5.14 -7.88
CA GLU A 324 18.84 -4.13 -8.92
C GLU A 324 18.09 -4.56 -10.17
N TRP A 325 17.60 -3.58 -10.91
CA TRP A 325 17.07 -3.79 -12.25
C TRP A 325 18.21 -4.13 -13.21
N LYS A 326 18.07 -5.18 -14.01
CA LYS A 326 19.07 -5.47 -15.04
C LYS A 326 19.00 -4.37 -16.10
N LYS A 327 20.14 -3.87 -16.58
CA LYS A 327 20.18 -2.82 -17.62
C LYS A 327 19.32 -3.16 -18.85
N GLU A 328 19.26 -4.44 -19.23
CA GLU A 328 18.48 -4.94 -20.36
C GLU A 328 16.96 -4.72 -20.18
N ASP A 329 16.49 -4.69 -18.94
CA ASP A 329 15.07 -4.54 -18.62
C ASP A 329 14.65 -3.07 -18.48
N LEU A 330 15.58 -2.11 -18.62
CA LEU A 330 15.30 -0.67 -18.61
C LEU A 330 14.84 -0.17 -20.00
N PRO A 331 14.02 0.89 -20.07
CA PRO A 331 13.66 1.56 -21.33
C PRO A 331 14.91 2.03 -22.06
N ALA A 332 14.88 2.08 -23.39
CA ALA A 332 16.06 2.37 -24.22
C ALA A 332 16.75 3.69 -23.85
N GLN A 333 16.01 4.71 -23.40
CA GLN A 333 16.57 5.98 -22.95
C GLN A 333 17.38 5.92 -21.64
N PHE A 334 17.28 4.83 -20.89
CA PHE A 334 17.93 4.62 -19.58
C PHE A 334 18.94 3.46 -19.60
N ARG A 335 19.23 2.89 -20.77
CA ARG A 335 20.25 1.84 -20.96
C ARG A 335 21.64 2.42 -21.11
#